data_AF-A0A1X1A3U9-F1
#
_entry.id   AF-A0A1X1A3U9-F1
#
_cell.length_a   1.000
_cell.length_b   1.000
_cell.length_c   1.000
_cell.angle_alpha   90.00
_cell.angle_beta   90.00
_cell.angle_gamma   90.00
#
_symmetry.space_group_name_H-M   'P 1'
#
loop_
_entity.id
_entity.type
_entity.pdbx_description
1 polymer ?
#
loop_
_entity_poly.entity_id
_entity_poly.type
_entity_poly.pdbx_seq_one_letter_code
_entity_poly.pdbx_strand_id
1 'polypeptide(L)'
;MSIAARCLRGVGVLAGFFLLAACAGQAKPEIRTVRVEVPVQVPCRAPEVAVPPWAAASLRKTDSLEVKARALLAERRQRIGYERELVAAVDACR
;
A
#
# COMPACT_ATOMS: atom_id res chain seq x y z
N MET A 1 71.70 25.43 -15.45
CA MET A 1 70.38 24.87 -15.09
C MET A 1 70.58 23.51 -14.44
N SER A 2 70.38 23.44 -13.12
CA SER A 2 70.76 22.30 -12.28
C SER A 2 69.94 21.03 -12.59
N ILE A 3 70.61 19.88 -12.54
CA ILE A 3 70.04 18.53 -12.66
C ILE A 3 68.82 18.35 -11.73
N ALA A 4 68.83 19.00 -10.57
CA ALA A 4 67.72 19.01 -9.61
C ALA A 4 66.39 19.53 -10.19
N ALA A 5 66.41 20.54 -11.07
CA ALA A 5 65.21 21.10 -11.67
C ALA A 5 64.60 20.19 -12.75
N ARG A 6 65.43 19.37 -13.42
CA ARG A 6 64.96 18.34 -14.36
C ARG A 6 64.35 17.15 -13.61
N CYS A 7 64.93 16.76 -12.48
CA CYS A 7 64.36 15.72 -11.62
C CYS A 7 62.99 16.12 -11.05
N LEU A 8 62.83 17.35 -10.54
CA LEU A 8 61.55 17.82 -10.00
C LEU A 8 60.43 17.84 -11.06
N ARG A 9 60.75 18.27 -12.29
CA ARG A 9 59.79 18.27 -13.41
C ARG A 9 59.39 16.85 -13.82
N GLY A 10 60.34 15.92 -13.87
CA GLY A 10 60.06 14.52 -14.19
C GLY A 10 59.14 13.86 -13.16
N VAL A 11 59.38 14.11 -11.87
CA VAL A 11 58.54 13.60 -10.77
C VAL A 11 57.12 14.16 -10.83
N GLY A 12 56.97 15.47 -11.08
CA GLY A 12 55.64 16.09 -11.21
C GLY A 12 54.83 15.54 -12.38
N VAL A 13 55.49 15.29 -13.52
CA VAL A 13 54.85 14.68 -14.70
C VAL A 13 54.42 13.24 -14.41
N LEU A 14 55.29 12.43 -13.81
CA LEU A 14 54.98 11.05 -13.42
C LEU A 14 53.82 10.98 -12.42
N ALA A 15 53.83 11.83 -11.39
CA ALA A 15 52.75 11.89 -10.40
C ALA A 15 51.41 12.27 -11.05
N GLY A 16 51.42 13.21 -12.00
CA GLY A 16 50.21 13.57 -12.77
C GLY A 16 49.63 12.40 -13.56
N PHE A 17 50.47 11.60 -14.22
CA PHE A 17 50.03 10.41 -14.96
C PHE A 17 49.41 9.34 -14.03
N PHE A 18 49.99 9.10 -12.85
CA PHE A 18 49.43 8.14 -11.89
C PHE A 18 48.06 8.56 -11.35
N LEU A 19 47.85 9.86 -11.09
CA LEU A 19 46.57 10.37 -10.62
C LEU A 19 45.47 10.22 -11.68
N LEU A 20 45.79 10.47 -12.96
CA LEU A 20 44.85 10.28 -14.06
C LEU A 20 44.50 8.79 -14.25
N ALA A 21 45.49 7.90 -14.14
CA ALA A 21 45.27 6.46 -14.22
C ALA A 21 44.39 5.93 -13.06
N ALA A 22 44.57 6.46 -11.84
CA ALA A 22 43.75 6.08 -10.68
C ALA A 22 42.27 6.51 -10.83
N CYS A 23 42.03 7.64 -11.50
CA CYS A 23 40.67 8.12 -11.77
C CYS A 23 39.99 7.30 -12.88
N ALA A 24 40.74 6.86 -13.89
CA ALA A 24 40.23 6.02 -14.98
C ALA A 24 40.07 4.53 -14.58
N GLY A 25 40.80 4.07 -13.57
CA GLY A 25 40.81 2.67 -13.10
C GLY A 25 39.74 2.30 -12.07
N GLN A 26 38.74 3.15 -11.83
CA GLN A 26 37.67 2.86 -10.87
C GLN A 26 36.96 1.56 -11.27
N ALA A 27 36.94 0.59 -10.34
CA ALA A 27 36.27 -0.69 -10.56
C ALA A 27 34.77 -0.47 -10.80
N LYS A 28 34.17 -1.27 -11.69
CA LYS A 28 32.73 -1.21 -11.93
C LYS A 28 31.99 -1.49 -10.61
N PRO A 29 30.96 -0.69 -10.27
CA PRO A 29 30.19 -0.91 -9.06
C PRO A 29 29.56 -2.31 -9.07
N GLU A 30 29.61 -3.00 -7.93
CA GLU A 30 28.95 -4.29 -7.75
C GLU A 30 27.43 -4.06 -7.77
N ILE A 31 26.76 -4.51 -8.84
CA ILE A 31 25.30 -4.38 -8.95
C ILE A 31 24.65 -5.50 -8.16
N ARG A 32 24.03 -5.14 -7.03
CA ARG A 32 23.19 -6.05 -6.24
C ARG A 32 21.74 -5.85 -6.62
N THR A 33 21.20 -6.80 -7.39
CA THR A 33 19.77 -6.84 -7.69
C THR A 33 19.01 -7.39 -6.48
N VAL A 34 18.18 -6.54 -5.87
CA VAL A 34 17.30 -6.94 -4.77
C VAL A 34 15.93 -7.24 -5.36
N ARG A 35 15.39 -8.42 -5.07
CA ARG A 35 13.99 -8.71 -5.38
C ARG A 35 13.12 -7.99 -4.36
N VAL A 36 12.26 -7.10 -4.85
CA VAL A 36 11.26 -6.40 -4.04
C VAL A 36 9.92 -7.08 -4.24
N GLU A 37 9.26 -7.45 -3.15
CA GLU A 37 7.88 -7.89 -3.20
C GLU A 37 6.98 -6.68 -3.39
N VAL A 38 6.31 -6.60 -4.54
CA VAL A 38 5.32 -5.57 -4.81
C VAL A 38 3.97 -6.10 -4.34
N PRO A 39 3.28 -5.43 -3.40
CA PRO A 39 1.95 -5.84 -2.99
C PRO A 39 1.01 -5.74 -4.20
N VAL A 40 0.38 -6.85 -4.54
CA VAL A 40 -0.64 -6.92 -5.59
C VAL A 40 -2.02 -6.91 -4.95
N GLN A 41 -2.94 -6.15 -5.54
CA GLN A 41 -4.32 -6.11 -5.06
C GLN A 41 -4.98 -7.47 -5.30
N VAL A 42 -5.36 -8.16 -4.22
CA VAL A 42 -6.11 -9.41 -4.30
C VAL A 42 -7.61 -9.12 -4.24
N PRO A 43 -8.45 -9.79 -5.05
CA PRO A 43 -9.89 -9.63 -4.98
C PRO A 43 -10.40 -10.19 -3.66
N CYS A 44 -11.23 -9.42 -2.95
CA CYS A 44 -11.91 -9.95 -1.77
C CYS A 44 -12.92 -11.04 -2.16
N ARG A 45 -12.97 -12.12 -1.37
CA ARG A 45 -13.90 -13.25 -1.56
C ARG A 45 -14.95 -13.34 -0.46
N ALA A 46 -15.26 -12.23 0.20
CA ALA A 46 -16.35 -12.19 1.16
C ALA A 46 -17.69 -12.52 0.47
N PRO A 47 -18.55 -13.33 1.09
CA PRO A 47 -19.87 -13.63 0.53
C PRO A 47 -20.75 -12.38 0.51
N GLU A 48 -21.70 -12.34 -0.41
CA GLU A 48 -22.71 -11.28 -0.44
C GLU A 48 -23.63 -11.39 0.79
N VAL A 49 -23.79 -10.29 1.51
CA VAL A 49 -24.68 -10.21 2.67
C VAL A 49 -26.11 -9.98 2.17
N ALA A 50 -27.01 -10.93 2.44
CA ALA A 50 -28.38 -10.85 1.96
C ALA A 50 -29.16 -9.72 2.67
N VAL A 51 -29.93 -8.95 1.89
CA VAL A 51 -30.83 -7.93 2.45
C VAL A 51 -31.94 -8.64 3.23
N PRO A 52 -32.14 -8.32 4.52
CA PRO A 52 -33.17 -8.96 5.32
C PRO A 52 -34.58 -8.50 4.88
N PRO A 53 -35.61 -9.33 5.14
CA PRO A 53 -36.99 -8.92 4.93
C PRO A 53 -37.36 -7.85 5.97
N TRP A 54 -37.28 -6.59 5.57
CA TRP A 54 -37.53 -5.43 6.43
C TRP A 54 -38.94 -5.48 7.03
N ALA A 55 -39.01 -5.41 8.36
CA ALA A 55 -40.28 -5.53 9.06
C ALA A 55 -41.28 -4.40 8.69
N ALA A 56 -40.82 -3.23 8.26
CA ALA A 56 -41.71 -2.15 7.82
C ALA A 56 -42.21 -2.32 6.37
N ALA A 57 -41.67 -3.26 5.58
CA ALA A 57 -42.01 -3.40 4.16
C ALA A 57 -43.49 -3.74 3.92
N SER A 58 -44.16 -4.38 4.88
CA SER A 58 -45.58 -4.73 4.80
C SER A 58 -46.52 -3.68 5.40
N LEU A 59 -46.01 -2.57 5.94
CA LEU A 59 -46.85 -1.56 6.58
C LEU A 59 -47.72 -0.81 5.57
N ARG A 60 -48.99 -0.62 5.93
CA ARG A 60 -49.97 0.15 5.18
C ARG A 60 -50.26 1.47 5.88
N LYS A 61 -50.72 2.46 5.12
CA LYS A 61 -51.14 3.76 5.67
C LYS A 61 -52.27 3.61 6.69
N THR A 62 -53.17 2.67 6.46
CA THR A 62 -54.34 2.36 7.31
C THR A 62 -53.99 1.60 8.59
N ASP A 63 -52.77 1.10 8.74
CA ASP A 63 -52.38 0.34 9.94
C ASP A 63 -52.40 1.24 11.18
N SER A 64 -52.74 0.65 12.32
CA SER A 64 -52.74 1.34 13.60
C SER A 64 -51.33 1.81 13.96
N LEU A 65 -51.26 2.84 14.81
CA LEU A 65 -49.97 3.35 15.29
C LEU A 65 -49.17 2.29 16.03
N GLU A 66 -49.84 1.42 16.79
CA GLU A 66 -49.21 0.34 17.53
C GLU A 66 -48.50 -0.66 16.60
N VAL A 67 -49.17 -1.08 15.51
CA VAL A 67 -48.59 -1.99 14.51
C VAL A 67 -47.37 -1.36 13.85
N LYS A 68 -47.45 -0.07 13.50
CA LYS A 68 -46.33 0.69 12.92
C LYS A 68 -45.15 0.79 13.89
N ALA A 69 -45.41 1.15 15.15
CA ALA A 69 -44.35 1.26 16.16
C ALA A 69 -43.63 -0.07 16.39
N ARG A 70 -44.39 -1.17 16.48
CA ARG A 70 -43.83 -2.52 16.66
C ARG A 70 -42.95 -2.93 15.47
N ALA A 71 -43.43 -2.72 14.24
CA ALA A 71 -42.68 -3.03 13.02
C ALA A 71 -41.39 -2.20 12.92
N LEU A 72 -41.44 -0.90 13.22
CA LEU A 72 -40.26 -0.03 13.16
C LEU A 72 -39.22 -0.36 14.25
N LEU A 73 -39.65 -0.75 15.45
CA LEU A 73 -38.74 -1.22 16.50
C LEU A 73 -38.09 -2.57 16.15
N ALA A 74 -38.82 -3.46 15.48
CA ALA A 74 -38.27 -4.70 14.96
C ALA A 74 -37.25 -4.42 13.85
N GLU A 75 -37.59 -3.57 12.88
CA GLU A 75 -36.70 -3.19 11.79
C GLU A 75 -35.43 -2.49 12.30
N ARG A 76 -35.53 -1.65 13.32
CA ARG A 76 -34.36 -1.02 13.94
C ARG A 76 -33.34 -2.07 14.40
N ARG A 77 -33.80 -3.18 14.98
CA ARG A 77 -32.91 -4.29 15.37
C ARG A 77 -32.37 -5.04 14.16
N GLN A 78 -33.18 -5.26 13.11
CA GLN A 78 -32.72 -5.86 11.86
C GLN A 78 -31.59 -5.03 11.23
N ARG A 79 -31.72 -3.70 11.20
CA ARG A 79 -30.68 -2.80 10.65
C ARG A 79 -29.37 -2.89 11.43
N ILE A 80 -29.43 -2.92 12.76
CA ILE A 80 -28.24 -3.09 13.61
C ILE A 80 -27.54 -4.42 13.31
N GLY A 81 -28.31 -5.51 13.12
CA GLY A 81 -27.75 -6.80 12.74
C GLY A 81 -27.09 -6.78 11.36
N TYR A 82 -27.82 -6.28 10.36
CA TYR A 82 -27.35 -6.18 8.99
C TYR A 82 -26.08 -5.32 8.86
N GLU A 83 -26.01 -4.21 9.58
CA GLU A 83 -24.81 -3.35 9.61
C GLU A 83 -23.60 -4.11 10.19
N ARG A 84 -23.79 -4.92 11.24
CA ARG A 84 -22.71 -5.75 11.80
C ARG A 84 -22.24 -6.82 10.81
N GLU A 85 -23.16 -7.45 10.08
CA GLU A 85 -22.80 -8.42 9.04
C GLU A 85 -22.03 -7.76 7.89
N LEU A 86 -22.44 -6.57 7.47
CA LEU A 86 -21.72 -5.78 6.46
C LEU A 86 -20.31 -5.39 6.93
N VAL A 87 -20.18 -4.92 8.17
CA VAL A 87 -18.86 -4.60 8.75
C VAL A 87 -17.97 -5.85 8.78
N ALA A 88 -18.50 -6.99 9.23
CA ALA A 88 -17.76 -8.25 9.25
C ALA A 88 -17.32 -8.70 7.85
N ALA A 89 -18.17 -8.51 6.83
CA ALA A 89 -17.82 -8.83 5.45
C ALA A 89 -16.68 -7.94 4.92
N VAL A 90 -16.69 -6.65 5.25
CA VAL A 90 -15.61 -5.71 4.88
C VAL A 90 -14.32 -6.02 5.64
N ASP A 91 -14.40 -6.35 6.93
CA ASP A 91 -13.22 -6.67 7.74
C ASP A 91 -12.55 -7.97 7.28
N ALA A 92 -13.29 -8.92 6.72
CA ALA A 92 -12.72 -10.12 6.10
C ALA A 92 -11.91 -9.82 4.82
N CYS A 93 -12.00 -8.60 4.27
CA CYS A 93 -11.30 -8.17 3.06
C CYS A 93 -10.03 -7.34 3.32
N ARG A 94 -9.75 -7.00 4.58
CA ARG A 94 -8.59 -6.19 4.98
C ARG A 94 -7.37 -7.07 5.23
#